data_AF-A0AAC9EN78-F1
#
_entry.id   AF-A0AAC9EN78-F1
#
_cell.length_a   1.000
_cell.length_b   1.000
_cell.length_c   1.000
_cell.angle_alpha   90.00
_cell.angle_beta   90.00
_cell.angle_gamma   90.00
#
_symmetry.space_group_name_H-M   'P 1'
#
loop_
_entity.id
_entity.type
_entity.pdbx_description
1 polymer ?
#
loop_
_entity_poly.entity_id
_entity_poly.type
_entity_poly.pdbx_seq_one_letter_code
_entity_poly.pdbx_strand_id
1 'polypeptide(L)'
;MKFLLVFLTLILSACSSKGTWTRLNASEVDQKSYAIGYGATVQTYTDRVNDSYDINAFINGVNDWYNNKIRMPAPQIRVMILNRMLDHNIYAYYSGVLYAADLQGNFNHLDPECWKLVQTPSISQGIHDAMLDLQKNSVRSDEYIENGVEKILHLCVKTMVEDEQQAKAKKKSSKADKKPSKVNKKSAK
;
A
#
# COMPACT_ATOMS: atom_id res chain seq x y z
N MET A 1 54.33 -0.30 39.21
CA MET A 1 54.09 -0.22 37.76
C MET A 1 52.80 -1.02 37.50
N LYS A 2 51.58 -0.47 37.46
CA LYS A 2 50.99 0.51 36.54
C LYS A 2 51.46 0.27 35.10
N PHE A 3 50.68 -0.49 34.34
CA PHE A 3 50.07 0.02 33.10
C PHE A 3 48.80 -0.78 32.76
N LEU A 4 47.69 -0.09 32.95
CA LEU A 4 46.37 -0.36 32.40
C LEU A 4 46.45 0.02 30.90
N LEU A 5 46.16 -0.89 29.97
CA LEU A 5 46.02 -0.56 28.55
C LEU A 5 45.00 -1.50 27.89
N VAL A 6 43.72 -1.13 28.03
CA VAL A 6 42.83 -0.68 26.95
C VAL A 6 42.50 -1.78 25.93
N PHE A 7 41.42 -2.50 26.23
CA PHE A 7 40.56 -3.13 25.23
C PHE A 7 39.96 -2.04 24.34
N LEU A 8 40.38 -1.99 23.06
CA LEU A 8 39.67 -1.22 22.05
C LEU A 8 39.12 -2.19 20.99
N THR A 9 37.92 -2.68 21.24
CA THR A 9 37.11 -3.42 20.29
C THR A 9 36.66 -2.48 19.17
N LEU A 10 37.31 -2.56 18.00
CA LEU A 10 36.82 -1.98 16.76
C LEU A 10 35.73 -2.90 16.17
N ILE A 11 34.49 -2.71 16.62
CA ILE A 11 33.31 -3.25 15.94
C ILE A 11 32.75 -2.11 15.10
N LEU A 12 33.22 -1.97 13.86
CA LEU A 12 32.48 -1.26 12.82
C LEU A 12 31.81 -2.30 11.93
N SER A 13 30.69 -2.83 12.42
CA SER A 13 29.77 -3.64 11.63
C SER A 13 28.53 -2.80 11.34
N ALA A 14 28.15 -2.78 10.07
CA ALA A 14 26.84 -2.38 9.54
C ALA A 14 26.51 -0.88 9.45
N CYS A 15 26.83 -0.29 8.29
CA CYS A 15 26.00 0.74 7.66
C CYS A 15 25.89 0.46 6.16
N SER A 16 25.10 -0.56 5.79
CA SER A 16 24.49 -0.66 4.45
C SER A 16 23.20 -1.47 4.53
N SER A 17 22.28 -1.05 5.40
CA SER A 17 20.89 -1.50 5.31
C SER A 17 20.21 -0.77 4.15
N LYS A 18 20.56 -1.13 2.92
CA LYS A 18 19.65 -0.94 1.79
C LYS A 18 18.45 -1.83 2.10
N GLY A 19 17.42 -1.25 2.72
CA GLY A 19 16.35 -1.98 3.39
C GLY A 19 15.54 -2.83 2.43
N THR A 20 15.92 -4.10 2.33
CA THR A 20 15.12 -5.22 1.84
C THR A 20 13.84 -5.33 2.66
N TRP A 21 12.75 -5.79 2.04
CA TRP A 21 11.53 -6.10 2.77
C TRP A 21 11.80 -7.11 3.91
N THR A 22 11.15 -6.91 5.05
CA THR A 22 11.25 -7.77 6.23
C THR A 22 9.87 -8.21 6.68
N ARG A 23 9.76 -9.49 7.05
CA ARG A 23 8.54 -10.07 7.61
C ARG A 23 8.22 -9.46 8.99
N LEU A 24 6.95 -9.20 9.26
CA LEU A 24 6.44 -8.76 10.55
C LEU A 24 6.26 -9.93 11.51
N ASN A 25 6.31 -9.64 12.80
CA ASN A 25 5.87 -10.58 13.83
C ASN A 25 4.34 -10.72 13.78
N ALA A 26 3.82 -11.88 14.20
CA ALA A 26 2.38 -12.16 14.15
C ALA A 26 1.52 -11.11 14.87
N SER A 27 2.02 -10.52 15.97
CA SER A 27 1.33 -9.47 16.73
C SER A 27 1.26 -8.12 16.02
N GLU A 28 2.08 -7.90 14.99
CA GLU A 28 2.18 -6.65 14.23
C GLU A 28 1.33 -6.69 12.95
N VAL A 29 0.78 -7.86 12.60
CA VAL A 29 -0.02 -8.05 11.40
C VAL A 29 -1.45 -7.54 11.63
N ASP A 30 -1.80 -6.45 10.94
CA ASP A 30 -3.17 -5.99 10.86
C ASP A 30 -3.95 -6.85 9.85
N GLN A 31 -4.89 -7.66 10.37
CA GLN A 31 -5.62 -8.67 9.61
C GLN A 31 -6.25 -8.13 8.32
N LYS A 32 -6.96 -7.00 8.36
CA LYS A 32 -7.65 -6.48 7.17
C LYS A 32 -6.66 -6.07 6.07
N SER A 33 -5.53 -5.49 6.46
CA SER A 33 -4.45 -5.11 5.54
C SER A 33 -3.75 -6.34 4.96
N TYR A 34 -3.50 -7.35 5.78
CA TYR A 34 -2.97 -8.62 5.31
C TYR A 34 -3.92 -9.30 4.33
N ALA A 35 -5.20 -9.43 4.70
CA ALA A 35 -6.19 -10.17 3.94
C ALA A 35 -6.44 -9.56 2.56
N ILE A 36 -6.52 -8.22 2.46
CA ILE A 36 -6.69 -7.57 1.16
C ILE A 36 -5.44 -7.68 0.29
N GLY A 37 -4.24 -7.57 0.89
CA GLY A 37 -2.99 -7.82 0.18
C GLY A 37 -2.90 -9.26 -0.34
N TYR A 38 -3.29 -10.23 0.48
CA TYR A 38 -3.32 -11.64 0.11
C TYR A 38 -4.34 -11.92 -1.01
N GLY A 39 -5.61 -11.57 -0.78
CA GLY A 39 -6.72 -11.86 -1.71
C GLY A 39 -6.56 -11.19 -3.07
N ALA A 40 -6.14 -9.92 -3.10
CA ALA A 40 -5.89 -9.23 -4.37
C ALA A 40 -4.73 -9.87 -5.15
N THR A 41 -3.71 -10.38 -4.44
CA THR A 41 -2.55 -11.01 -5.07
C THR A 41 -2.92 -12.34 -5.67
N VAL A 42 -3.64 -13.18 -4.92
CA VAL A 42 -4.19 -14.44 -5.44
C VAL A 42 -4.97 -14.18 -6.72
N GLN A 43 -5.96 -13.27 -6.70
CA GLN A 43 -6.77 -12.96 -7.87
C GLN A 43 -5.96 -12.48 -9.09
N THR A 44 -4.89 -11.72 -8.86
CA THR A 44 -4.08 -11.13 -9.93
C THR A 44 -3.07 -12.12 -10.52
N TYR A 45 -2.51 -12.99 -9.67
CA TYR A 45 -1.32 -13.79 -9.97
C TYR A 45 -1.57 -15.30 -10.05
N THR A 46 -2.81 -15.76 -9.86
CA THR A 46 -3.22 -17.12 -10.27
C THR A 46 -2.76 -17.41 -11.70
N ASP A 47 -2.16 -18.59 -11.90
CA ASP A 47 -1.56 -19.07 -13.15
C ASP A 47 -0.35 -18.27 -13.69
N ARG A 48 0.13 -17.24 -12.96
CA ARG A 48 1.28 -16.41 -13.36
C ARG A 48 2.55 -16.70 -12.57
N VAL A 49 2.41 -17.14 -11.32
CA VAL A 49 3.54 -17.50 -10.45
C VAL A 49 3.91 -18.96 -10.71
N ASN A 50 5.17 -19.21 -11.00
CA ASN A 50 5.74 -20.53 -11.18
C ASN A 50 6.99 -20.69 -10.30
N ASP A 51 7.60 -21.88 -10.33
CA ASP A 51 8.78 -22.21 -9.52
C ASP A 51 10.00 -21.31 -9.77
N SER A 52 10.07 -20.67 -10.94
CA SER A 52 11.17 -19.78 -11.32
C SER A 52 10.90 -18.30 -11.03
N TYR A 53 9.71 -17.95 -10.53
CA TYR A 53 9.35 -16.56 -10.27
C TYR A 53 10.13 -16.01 -9.06
N ASP A 54 10.80 -14.87 -9.24
CA ASP A 54 11.58 -14.24 -8.17
C ASP A 54 10.68 -13.44 -7.22
N ILE A 55 10.13 -14.14 -6.22
CA ILE A 55 9.24 -13.57 -5.20
C ILE A 55 9.98 -12.52 -4.34
N ASN A 56 11.28 -12.70 -4.11
CA ASN A 56 12.06 -11.75 -3.31
C ASN A 56 12.25 -10.43 -4.05
N ALA A 57 12.60 -10.47 -5.34
CA ALA A 57 12.67 -9.27 -6.16
C ALA A 57 11.29 -8.57 -6.23
N PHE A 58 10.23 -9.36 -6.44
CA PHE A 58 8.86 -8.87 -6.48
C PHE A 58 8.46 -8.12 -5.21
N ILE A 59 8.64 -8.73 -4.03
CA ILE A 59 8.24 -8.11 -2.77
C ILE A 59 9.08 -6.87 -2.44
N ASN A 60 10.35 -6.85 -2.84
CA ASN A 60 11.18 -5.65 -2.70
C ASN A 60 10.66 -4.49 -3.56
N GLY A 61 10.17 -4.76 -4.77
CA GLY A 61 9.50 -3.78 -5.62
C GLY A 61 8.24 -3.20 -4.98
N VAL A 62 7.39 -4.07 -4.41
CA VAL A 62 6.19 -3.68 -3.65
C VAL A 62 6.57 -2.78 -2.47
N ASN A 63 7.54 -3.21 -1.67
CA ASN A 63 8.01 -2.48 -0.49
C ASN A 63 8.58 -1.11 -0.86
N ASP A 64 9.39 -1.04 -1.92
CA ASP A 64 10.01 0.22 -2.35
C ASP A 64 8.98 1.21 -2.89
N TRP A 65 7.91 0.74 -3.54
CA TRP A 65 6.77 1.58 -3.92
C TRP A 65 6.08 2.17 -2.67
N TYR A 66 5.68 1.34 -1.71
CA TYR A 66 4.98 1.81 -0.52
C TYR A 66 5.82 2.70 0.40
N ASN A 67 7.15 2.60 0.32
CA ASN A 67 8.07 3.48 1.03
C ASN A 67 8.51 4.71 0.22
N ASN A 68 7.86 5.02 -0.91
CA ASN A 68 8.16 6.16 -1.77
C ASN A 68 9.61 6.22 -2.26
N LYS A 69 10.26 5.05 -2.45
CA LYS A 69 11.64 4.98 -2.95
C LYS A 69 11.71 4.99 -4.48
N ILE A 70 10.60 4.67 -5.15
CA ILE A 70 10.50 4.68 -6.60
C ILE A 70 10.32 6.10 -7.13
N ARG A 71 11.30 6.60 -7.87
CA ARG A 71 11.27 7.94 -8.48
C ARG A 71 10.62 7.97 -9.86
N MET A 72 10.58 6.83 -10.54
CA MET A 72 10.03 6.73 -11.89
C MET A 72 8.50 6.61 -11.82
N PRO A 73 7.73 7.38 -12.60
CA PRO A 73 6.28 7.22 -12.68
C PRO A 73 5.88 5.83 -13.17
N ALA A 74 4.81 5.26 -12.59
CA ALA A 74 4.30 3.94 -12.96
C ALA A 74 4.05 3.75 -14.48
N PRO A 75 3.53 4.72 -15.24
CA PRO A 75 3.40 4.58 -16.70
C PRO A 75 4.74 4.35 -17.42
N GLN A 76 5.83 4.96 -16.96
CA GLN A 76 7.16 4.78 -17.55
C GLN A 76 7.72 3.39 -17.22
N ILE A 77 7.51 2.93 -15.99
CA ILE A 77 7.89 1.57 -15.57
C ILE A 77 7.13 0.54 -16.42
N ARG A 78 5.83 0.76 -16.66
CA ARG A 78 5.01 -0.12 -17.51
C ARG A 78 5.57 -0.23 -18.93
N VAL A 79 6.03 0.87 -19.52
CA VAL A 79 6.69 0.84 -20.84
C VAL A 79 8.03 0.11 -20.78
N MET A 80 8.82 0.33 -19.72
CA MET A 80 10.12 -0.32 -19.54
C MET A 80 10.01 -1.85 -19.55
N ILE A 81 9.04 -2.41 -18.81
CA ILE A 81 8.90 -3.87 -18.64
C ILE A 81 8.34 -4.61 -19.86
N LEU A 82 7.79 -3.89 -20.85
CA LEU A 82 7.32 -4.49 -22.10
C LEU A 82 8.48 -4.92 -23.01
N ASN A 83 9.70 -4.45 -22.74
CA ASN A 83 10.89 -4.88 -23.46
C ASN A 83 11.27 -6.31 -23.03
N ARG A 84 11.21 -7.27 -23.96
CA ARG A 84 11.40 -8.72 -23.73
C ARG A 84 12.83 -9.15 -23.32
N MET A 85 13.73 -8.21 -23.03
CA MET A 85 15.16 -8.44 -22.77
C MET A 85 15.57 -8.13 -21.33
N LEU A 86 14.62 -8.14 -20.39
CA LEU A 86 14.91 -7.92 -18.97
C LEU A 86 15.27 -9.24 -18.28
N ASP A 87 16.28 -9.19 -17.40
CA ASP A 87 16.55 -10.27 -16.47
C ASP A 87 15.33 -10.55 -15.59
N HIS A 88 15.10 -11.83 -15.27
CA HIS A 88 13.90 -12.27 -14.54
C HIS A 88 13.69 -11.54 -13.20
N ASN A 89 14.77 -11.22 -12.47
CA ASN A 89 14.72 -10.48 -11.21
C ASN A 89 14.32 -9.01 -11.42
N ILE A 90 14.84 -8.35 -12.47
CA ILE A 90 14.49 -6.96 -12.81
C ILE A 90 13.01 -6.90 -13.22
N TYR A 91 12.57 -7.85 -14.05
CA TYR A 91 11.17 -7.97 -14.43
C TYR A 91 10.26 -8.19 -13.20
N ALA A 92 10.62 -9.11 -12.31
CA ALA A 92 9.85 -9.38 -11.09
C ALA A 92 9.79 -8.16 -10.15
N TYR A 93 10.91 -7.46 -9.94
CA TYR A 93 10.97 -6.24 -9.15
C TYR A 93 10.00 -5.17 -9.67
N TYR A 94 10.09 -4.82 -10.95
CA TYR A 94 9.21 -3.79 -11.51
C TYR A 94 7.76 -4.25 -11.65
N SER A 95 7.51 -5.56 -11.81
CA SER A 95 6.16 -6.12 -11.71
C SER A 95 5.57 -5.91 -10.31
N GLY A 96 6.38 -6.06 -9.26
CA GLY A 96 6.00 -5.74 -7.88
C GLY A 96 5.69 -4.26 -7.67
N VAL A 97 6.52 -3.37 -8.24
CA VAL A 97 6.27 -1.92 -8.19
C VAL A 97 4.93 -1.55 -8.85
N LEU A 98 4.68 -2.07 -10.06
CA LEU A 98 3.44 -1.78 -10.79
C LEU A 98 2.22 -2.36 -10.09
N TYR A 99 2.34 -3.57 -9.56
CA TYR A 99 1.25 -4.19 -8.80
C TYR A 99 0.90 -3.37 -7.55
N ALA A 100 1.89 -2.91 -6.79
CA ALA A 100 1.67 -2.07 -5.62
C ALA A 100 1.03 -0.72 -5.99
N ALA A 101 1.48 -0.12 -7.11
CA ALA A 101 0.92 1.11 -7.65
C ALA A 101 -0.54 0.96 -8.07
N ASP A 102 -0.86 -0.11 -8.80
CA ASP A 102 -2.22 -0.38 -9.29
C ASP A 102 -3.16 -0.73 -8.10
N LEU A 103 -2.69 -1.51 -7.11
CA LEU A 103 -3.47 -1.80 -5.91
C LEU A 103 -3.79 -0.53 -5.11
N GLN A 104 -2.78 0.32 -4.86
CA GLN A 104 -2.99 1.61 -4.20
C GLN A 104 -3.92 2.53 -5.03
N GLY A 105 -3.76 2.54 -6.34
CA GLY A 105 -4.62 3.28 -7.26
C GLY A 105 -6.09 2.85 -7.16
N ASN A 106 -6.36 1.55 -7.07
CA ASN A 106 -7.71 1.01 -6.90
C ASN A 106 -8.36 1.46 -5.59
N PHE A 107 -7.61 1.46 -4.48
CA PHE A 107 -8.09 2.00 -3.21
C PHE A 107 -8.46 3.48 -3.32
N ASN A 108 -7.56 4.29 -3.90
CA ASN A 108 -7.79 5.72 -4.07
C ASN A 108 -8.94 6.04 -5.04
N HIS A 109 -9.23 5.14 -5.99
CA HIS A 109 -10.37 5.27 -6.88
C HIS A 109 -11.70 5.02 -6.17
N LEU A 110 -11.74 4.05 -5.25
CA LEU A 110 -12.92 3.80 -4.42
C LEU A 110 -13.20 5.00 -3.51
N ASP A 111 -12.19 5.40 -2.73
CA ASP A 111 -12.26 6.55 -1.84
C ASP A 111 -10.83 7.01 -1.45
N PRO A 112 -10.50 8.32 -1.51
CA PRO A 112 -9.16 8.81 -1.18
C PRO A 112 -8.70 8.52 0.26
N GLU A 113 -9.62 8.31 1.20
CA GLU A 113 -9.33 7.98 2.59
C GLU A 113 -9.22 6.47 2.84
N CYS A 114 -9.74 5.63 1.93
CA CYS A 114 -9.70 4.17 2.06
C CYS A 114 -8.26 3.63 2.20
N TRP A 115 -7.30 4.19 1.45
CA TRP A 115 -5.89 3.79 1.57
C TRP A 115 -5.29 4.10 2.94
N LYS A 116 -5.82 5.08 3.68
CA LYS A 116 -5.33 5.42 5.02
C LYS A 116 -5.82 4.44 6.10
N LEU A 117 -6.78 3.58 5.77
CA LEU A 117 -7.32 2.58 6.69
C LEU A 117 -6.45 1.33 6.76
N VAL A 118 -5.55 1.14 5.80
CA VAL A 118 -4.67 -0.04 5.70
C VAL A 118 -3.23 0.28 6.08
N GLN A 119 -2.50 -0.76 6.48
CA GLN A 119 -1.10 -0.71 6.86
C GLN A 119 -0.26 -1.38 5.78
N THR A 120 0.56 -0.59 5.10
CA THR A 120 1.41 -1.07 4.00
C THR A 120 2.35 -2.22 4.40
N PRO A 121 2.93 -2.31 5.62
CA PRO A 121 3.73 -3.47 6.00
C PRO A 121 2.91 -4.77 6.03
N SER A 122 1.67 -4.70 6.54
CA SER A 122 0.77 -5.86 6.59
C SER A 122 0.27 -6.26 5.20
N ILE A 123 -0.01 -5.28 4.32
CA ILE A 123 -0.31 -5.54 2.90
C ILE A 123 0.87 -6.27 2.25
N SER A 124 2.09 -5.76 2.37
CA SER A 124 3.27 -6.40 1.79
C SER A 124 3.42 -7.84 2.28
N GLN A 125 3.19 -8.10 3.56
CA GLN A 125 3.24 -9.47 4.08
C GLN A 125 2.14 -10.37 3.49
N GLY A 126 0.91 -9.89 3.35
CA GLY A 126 -0.17 -10.61 2.67
C GLY A 126 0.18 -10.93 1.21
N ILE A 127 0.73 -9.95 0.49
CA ILE A 127 1.21 -10.12 -0.89
C ILE A 127 2.30 -11.20 -0.97
N HIS A 128 3.32 -11.11 -0.11
CA HIS A 128 4.41 -12.07 -0.08
C HIS A 128 3.93 -13.51 0.19
N ASP A 129 3.07 -13.68 1.18
CA ASP A 129 2.54 -15.00 1.54
C ASP A 129 1.66 -15.57 0.42
N ALA A 130 0.83 -14.74 -0.23
CA ALA A 130 0.06 -15.15 -1.39
C ALA A 130 0.95 -15.62 -2.56
N MET A 131 2.06 -14.92 -2.84
CA MET A 131 3.00 -15.34 -3.88
C MET A 131 3.64 -16.69 -3.57
N LEU A 132 4.01 -16.94 -2.31
CA LEU A 132 4.56 -18.23 -1.88
C LEU A 132 3.53 -19.35 -1.98
N ASP A 133 2.28 -19.09 -1.59
CA ASP A 133 1.20 -20.07 -1.66
C ASP A 133 0.80 -20.36 -3.12
N LEU A 134 0.79 -19.35 -4.00
CA LEU A 134 0.59 -19.52 -5.44
C LEU A 134 1.68 -20.40 -6.04
N GLN A 135 2.95 -20.15 -5.72
CA GLN A 135 4.07 -20.95 -6.22
C GLN A 135 3.96 -22.43 -5.80
N LYS A 136 3.41 -22.71 -4.62
CA LYS A 136 3.25 -24.07 -4.08
C LYS A 136 1.89 -24.69 -4.41
N ASN A 137 1.03 -23.98 -5.14
CA ASN A 137 -0.37 -24.36 -5.35
C ASN A 137 -1.12 -24.69 -4.03
N SER A 138 -0.88 -23.87 -3.00
CA SER A 138 -1.42 -24.01 -1.64
C SER A 138 -2.18 -22.77 -1.19
N VAL A 139 -2.90 -22.13 -2.11
CA VAL A 139 -3.69 -20.91 -1.86
C VAL A 139 -4.73 -21.15 -0.76
N ARG A 140 -4.78 -20.22 0.19
CA ARG A 140 -5.69 -20.24 1.33
C ARG A 140 -7.03 -19.57 0.97
N SER A 141 -8.09 -20.10 1.58
CA SER A 141 -9.44 -19.52 1.54
C SER A 141 -10.12 -19.70 2.91
N ASP A 142 -9.38 -19.37 3.97
CA ASP A 142 -9.87 -19.51 5.33
C ASP A 142 -10.56 -18.23 5.82
N GLU A 143 -11.31 -18.37 6.91
CA GLU A 143 -12.10 -17.30 7.53
C GLU A 143 -11.26 -16.06 7.88
N TYR A 144 -9.97 -16.22 8.15
CA TYR A 144 -9.09 -15.08 8.45
C TYR A 144 -8.94 -14.15 7.23
N ILE A 145 -8.86 -14.72 6.02
CA ILE A 145 -8.81 -13.97 4.75
C ILE A 145 -10.18 -13.37 4.46
N GLU A 146 -11.24 -14.17 4.50
CA GLU A 146 -12.59 -13.74 4.14
C GLU A 146 -13.08 -12.57 5.01
N ASN A 147 -13.00 -12.72 6.33
CA ASN A 147 -13.40 -11.67 7.28
C ASN A 147 -12.56 -10.40 7.14
N GLY A 148 -11.26 -10.55 6.83
CA GLY A 148 -10.37 -9.40 6.66
C GLY A 148 -10.71 -8.57 5.42
N VAL A 149 -11.04 -9.23 4.30
CA VAL A 149 -11.46 -8.57 3.05
C VAL A 149 -12.81 -7.88 3.23
N GLU A 150 -13.78 -8.56 3.86
CA GLU A 150 -15.10 -7.96 4.13
C GLU A 150 -14.99 -6.71 5.00
N LYS A 151 -14.15 -6.77 6.05
CA LYS A 151 -13.95 -5.65 6.98
C LYS A 151 -13.43 -4.40 6.28
N ILE A 152 -12.46 -4.52 5.36
CA ILE A 152 -11.94 -3.34 4.66
C ILE A 152 -12.97 -2.76 3.67
N LEU A 153 -13.73 -3.62 2.97
CA LEU A 153 -14.77 -3.17 2.04
C LEU A 153 -15.85 -2.36 2.78
N HIS A 154 -16.34 -2.89 3.92
CA HIS A 154 -17.32 -2.20 4.74
C HIS A 154 -16.78 -0.85 5.26
N LEU A 155 -15.53 -0.81 5.73
CA LEU A 155 -14.92 0.42 6.21
C LEU A 155 -14.81 1.48 5.12
N CYS A 156 -14.38 1.12 3.91
CA CYS A 156 -14.25 2.07 2.81
C CYS A 156 -15.62 2.58 2.32
N VAL A 157 -16.65 1.72 2.26
CA VAL A 157 -18.01 2.17 1.92
C VAL A 157 -18.56 3.12 2.99
N LYS A 158 -18.30 2.83 4.27
CA LYS A 158 -18.73 3.69 5.38
C LYS A 158 -18.09 5.08 5.29
N THR A 159 -16.79 5.18 5.03
CA THR A 159 -16.11 6.48 4.89
C THR A 159 -16.69 7.30 3.74
N MET A 160 -16.98 6.67 2.59
CA MET A 160 -17.64 7.34 1.46
C MET A 160 -18.98 7.98 1.85
N VAL A 161 -19.82 7.24 2.60
CA VAL A 161 -21.14 7.73 3.04
C VAL A 161 -20.99 8.90 4.02
N GLU A 162 -20.05 8.82 4.96
CA GLU A 162 -19.79 9.87 5.94
C GLU A 162 -19.29 11.15 5.26
N ASP A 163 -18.39 11.03 4.29
CA ASP A 163 -17.83 12.16 3.53
C ASP A 163 -18.89 12.86 2.68
N GLU A 164 -19.80 12.11 2.05
CA GLU A 164 -20.94 12.68 1.36
C GLU A 164 -21.85 13.51 2.28
N GLN A 165 -22.14 12.98 3.47
CA GLN A 165 -23.00 13.65 4.44
C GLN A 165 -22.35 14.95 4.94
N GLN A 166 -21.05 14.92 5.23
CA GLN A 166 -20.29 16.10 5.62
C GLN A 166 -20.24 17.15 4.49
N ALA A 167 -20.04 16.73 3.24
CA ALA A 167 -20.07 17.64 2.08
C ALA A 167 -21.45 18.29 1.89
N LYS A 168 -22.53 17.52 2.08
CA LYS A 168 -23.92 18.03 2.03
C LYS A 168 -24.18 19.02 3.19
N ALA A 169 -23.67 18.76 4.39
CA ALA A 169 -23.80 19.66 5.54
C ALA A 169 -23.04 20.99 5.34
N LYS A 170 -21.79 20.94 4.85
CA LYS A 170 -20.97 22.13 4.54
C LYS A 170 -21.58 22.99 3.42
N LYS A 171 -22.24 22.38 2.42
CA LYS A 171 -22.99 23.09 1.38
C LYS A 171 -24.26 23.77 1.92
N LYS A 172 -24.92 23.20 2.94
CA LYS A 172 -26.09 23.82 3.58
C LYS A 172 -25.71 25.00 4.48
N SER A 173 -24.62 24.91 5.26
CA SER A 173 -24.15 26.00 6.11
C SER A 173 -23.66 27.21 5.29
N SER A 174 -22.85 26.98 4.25
CA SER A 174 -22.36 28.05 3.36
C SER A 174 -23.45 28.77 2.54
N LYS A 175 -24.62 28.14 2.35
CA LYS A 175 -25.78 28.76 1.67
C LYS A 175 -26.66 29.58 2.63
N ALA A 176 -26.59 29.32 3.94
CA ALA A 176 -27.30 30.09 4.97
C ALA A 176 -26.65 31.45 5.24
N ASP A 177 -25.33 31.57 5.09
CA ASP A 177 -24.57 32.83 5.29
C ASP A 177 -24.66 33.82 4.11
N LYS A 178 -25.25 33.43 2.97
CA LYS A 178 -25.50 34.32 1.83
C LYS A 178 -26.97 34.76 1.76
N LYS A 179 -27.49 35.37 2.83
CA LYS A 179 -28.76 36.12 2.77
C LYS A 179 -28.46 37.59 2.42
N PRO A 180 -29.06 38.19 1.37
CA PRO A 180 -28.70 39.53 0.95
C PRO A 180 -29.12 40.56 2.01
N SER A 181 -28.14 41.35 2.47
CA SER A 181 -28.36 42.56 3.25
C SER A 181 -29.29 43.50 2.47
N LYS A 182 -30.45 43.81 3.04
CA LYS A 182 -31.38 44.82 2.51
C LYS A 182 -30.67 46.18 2.52
N VAL A 183 -30.21 46.63 1.36
CA VAL A 183 -29.73 48.00 1.15
C VAL A 183 -30.92 48.95 1.30
N ASN A 184 -30.93 49.70 2.41
CA ASN A 184 -31.94 50.72 2.69
C ASN A 184 -31.60 51.99 1.90
N LYS A 185 -32.24 52.20 0.74
CA LYS A 185 -32.16 53.48 0.00
C LYS A 185 -33.04 54.51 0.72
N LYS A 186 -32.43 55.39 1.51
CA LYS A 186 -33.09 56.59 2.03
C LYS A 186 -32.83 57.73 1.03
N SER A 187 -33.91 58.22 0.42
CA SER A 187 -33.94 59.43 -0.40
C SER A 187 -33.47 60.65 0.39
N ALA A 188 -32.64 61.49 -0.23
CA ALA A 188 -32.48 62.88 0.15
C ALA A 188 -32.75 63.73 -1.09
N LYS A 189 -33.63 64.70 -0.88
CA LYS A 189 -34.16 65.69 -1.80
C LYS A 189 -33.29 66.94 -1.71
#